data_AF-G4F4F7-F1
#
_entry.id   AF-G4F4F7-F1
#
_cell.length_a   1.000
_cell.length_b   1.000
_cell.length_c   1.000
_cell.angle_alpha   90.00
_cell.angle_beta   90.00
_cell.angle_gamma   90.00
#
_symmetry.space_group_name_H-M   'P 1'
#
loop_
_entity.id
_entity.type
_entity.pdbx_description
1 polymer ?
#
loop_
_entity_poly.entity_id
_entity_poly.type
_entity_poly.pdbx_seq_one_letter_code
_entity_poly.pdbx_strand_id
1 'polypeptide(L)'
;MKKLATLTTLTALSFSAFQGVAADTELQVSTWAGPNHGVNTIVWPTWGSWVEEATEGRVTINVIHDMGPPDAQMELVADGVADVTWLFHGLMPGRFELTKLPELPTFEDFSSEAASVAYWRTHNEYLAEAGEHRGVEVIGVGVHGPGALYLNESIDSLDDLDGKRVRIGGGIMADISNSLELTGVALPPGGTYEAATQGVIDGAMLTLEGLKSFRLAEVLPYTVQMPGGFYRGSFSLVINPDTWASLSEEDRAAIEEVSGERLSRLFGYMMDVVDERGIEFAEQQGNTFIDLPEEEMERFQQMAADLPGQWETVASEQGIDGESARAFFLEQLEEVGDEEGLSADEVLDPDA
;
A
#
# COMPACT_ATOMS: atom_id res chain seq x y z
N MET A 1 -55.24 -46.29 51.55
CA MET A 1 -53.89 -46.36 50.96
C MET A 1 -53.99 -46.06 49.47
N LYS A 2 -53.81 -44.80 49.07
CA LYS A 2 -53.82 -44.37 47.66
C LYS A 2 -52.37 -44.11 47.24
N LYS A 3 -51.88 -44.81 46.22
CA LYS A 3 -50.55 -44.57 45.63
C LYS A 3 -50.71 -43.53 44.51
N LEU A 4 -50.05 -42.39 44.64
CA LEU A 4 -49.83 -41.42 43.56
C LEU A 4 -48.54 -41.84 42.84
N ALA A 5 -48.62 -42.03 41.52
CA ALA A 5 -47.46 -42.22 40.66
C ALA A 5 -47.08 -40.86 40.06
N THR A 6 -45.88 -40.39 40.35
CA THR A 6 -45.32 -39.16 39.79
C THR A 6 -44.64 -39.48 38.47
N LEU A 7 -45.19 -38.97 37.37
CA LEU A 7 -44.62 -39.03 36.03
C LEU A 7 -43.53 -37.94 35.93
N THR A 8 -42.27 -38.33 35.71
CA THR A 8 -41.17 -37.40 35.50
C THR A 8 -40.93 -37.28 34.00
N THR A 9 -41.31 -36.14 33.41
CA THR A 9 -41.07 -35.83 32.00
C THR A 9 -39.62 -35.39 31.83
N LEU A 10 -38.83 -36.17 31.11
CA LEU A 10 -37.44 -35.86 30.78
C LEU A 10 -37.42 -34.94 29.55
N THR A 11 -37.21 -33.64 29.75
CA THR A 11 -37.00 -32.68 28.66
C THR A 11 -35.57 -32.85 28.14
N ALA A 12 -35.41 -33.43 26.95
CA ALA A 12 -34.13 -33.49 26.26
C ALA A 12 -33.79 -32.07 25.75
N LEU A 13 -32.86 -31.39 26.42
CA LEU A 13 -32.19 -30.22 25.86
C LEU A 13 -31.22 -30.71 24.78
N SER A 14 -31.57 -30.48 23.52
CA SER A 14 -30.64 -30.58 22.40
C SER A 14 -29.59 -29.48 22.55
N PHE A 15 -28.45 -29.83 23.14
CA PHE A 15 -27.25 -29.00 23.10
C PHE A 15 -26.68 -29.13 21.68
N SER A 16 -27.03 -28.20 20.79
CA SER A 16 -26.29 -28.02 19.55
C SER A 16 -24.91 -27.52 19.95
N ALA A 17 -23.95 -28.44 20.06
CA ALA A 17 -22.55 -28.08 20.18
C ALA A 17 -22.17 -27.38 18.87
N PHE A 18 -21.91 -26.08 18.92
CA PHE A 18 -21.02 -25.43 17.96
C PHE A 18 -19.67 -26.12 18.14
N GLN A 19 -19.38 -27.13 17.32
CA GLN A 19 -18.01 -27.57 17.14
C GLN A 19 -17.31 -26.40 16.45
N GLY A 20 -16.37 -25.75 17.14
CA GLY A 20 -15.45 -24.85 16.46
C GLY A 20 -14.77 -25.65 15.36
N VAL A 21 -15.02 -25.27 14.11
CA VAL A 21 -14.27 -25.78 12.97
C VAL A 21 -12.84 -25.27 13.18
N ALA A 22 -11.89 -26.18 13.34
CA ALA A 22 -10.48 -25.79 13.30
C ALA A 22 -10.17 -25.39 11.86
N ALA A 23 -9.44 -24.29 11.66
CA ALA A 23 -9.04 -23.87 10.32
C ALA A 23 -8.31 -25.02 9.61
N ASP A 24 -8.74 -25.31 8.38
CA ASP A 24 -8.13 -26.33 7.53
C ASP A 24 -6.82 -25.80 6.93
N THR A 25 -6.72 -24.48 6.74
CA THR A 25 -5.54 -23.79 6.22
C THR A 25 -5.28 -22.50 7.02
N GLU A 26 -4.02 -22.26 7.42
CA GLU A 26 -3.59 -20.99 8.02
C GLU A 26 -2.48 -20.38 7.14
N LEU A 27 -2.82 -19.33 6.40
CA LEU A 27 -1.91 -18.64 5.48
C LEU A 27 -0.87 -17.83 6.26
N GLN A 28 0.42 -18.07 6.01
CA GLN A 28 1.52 -17.35 6.64
C GLN A 28 1.78 -16.04 5.88
N VAL A 29 1.42 -14.90 6.48
CA VAL A 29 1.61 -13.57 5.92
C VAL A 29 2.96 -13.01 6.40
N SER A 30 3.90 -12.79 5.49
CA SER A 30 5.14 -12.07 5.77
C SER A 30 4.94 -10.56 5.59
N THR A 31 5.27 -9.78 6.61
CA THR A 31 5.21 -8.30 6.59
C THR A 31 6.54 -7.71 7.04
N TRP A 32 6.96 -6.61 6.43
CA TRP A 32 8.25 -5.95 6.68
C TRP A 32 8.10 -4.58 7.35
N ALA A 33 6.87 -4.07 7.49
CA ALA A 33 6.62 -2.87 8.27
C ALA A 33 6.52 -3.20 9.77
N GLY A 34 6.81 -2.19 10.61
CA GLY A 34 6.74 -2.32 12.05
C GLY A 34 5.31 -2.61 12.55
N PRO A 35 5.13 -3.19 13.75
CA PRO A 35 3.82 -3.57 14.28
C PRO A 35 2.76 -2.46 14.34
N ASN A 36 3.17 -1.19 14.42
CA ASN A 36 2.26 -0.04 14.49
C ASN A 36 1.95 0.59 13.12
N HIS A 37 2.46 0.02 12.02
CA HIS A 37 2.17 0.51 10.68
C HIS A 37 0.76 0.08 10.26
N GLY A 38 0.05 0.92 9.49
CA GLY A 38 -1.34 0.68 9.09
C GLY A 38 -1.58 -0.67 8.41
N VAL A 39 -0.63 -1.17 7.63
CA VAL A 39 -0.74 -2.52 7.03
C VAL A 39 -0.94 -3.62 8.08
N ASN A 40 -0.33 -3.48 9.26
CA ASN A 40 -0.36 -4.47 10.34
C ASN A 40 -1.48 -4.21 11.35
N THR A 41 -1.92 -2.97 11.50
CA THR A 41 -3.02 -2.61 12.42
C THR A 41 -4.39 -2.62 11.74
N ILE A 42 -4.45 -2.39 10.42
CA ILE A 42 -5.69 -2.23 9.64
C ILE A 42 -5.81 -3.31 8.56
N VAL A 43 -4.87 -3.38 7.61
CA VAL A 43 -5.04 -4.20 6.38
C VAL A 43 -5.08 -5.69 6.69
N TRP A 44 -4.03 -6.24 7.31
CA TRP A 44 -3.98 -7.68 7.57
C TRP A 44 -5.07 -8.16 8.54
N PRO A 45 -5.33 -7.48 9.67
CA PRO A 45 -6.44 -7.87 10.55
C PRO A 45 -7.78 -7.88 9.82
N THR A 46 -8.08 -6.83 9.05
CA THR A 46 -9.35 -6.70 8.32
C THR A 46 -9.49 -7.75 7.23
N TRP A 47 -8.49 -7.89 6.35
CA TRP A 47 -8.52 -8.89 5.29
C TRP A 47 -8.56 -10.32 5.84
N GLY A 48 -7.81 -10.59 6.92
CA GLY A 48 -7.86 -11.88 7.62
C GLY A 48 -9.25 -12.22 8.14
N SER A 49 -9.96 -11.24 8.73
CA SER A 49 -11.35 -11.42 9.14
C SER A 49 -12.29 -11.64 7.97
N TRP A 50 -12.10 -10.93 6.84
CA TRP A 50 -12.92 -11.14 5.66
C TRP A 50 -12.71 -12.54 5.05
N VAL A 51 -11.47 -13.01 5.01
CA VAL A 51 -11.12 -14.36 4.56
C VAL A 51 -11.73 -15.43 5.48
N GLU A 52 -11.61 -15.25 6.79
CA GLU A 52 -12.19 -16.18 7.77
C GLU A 52 -13.71 -16.23 7.64
N GLU A 53 -14.38 -15.08 7.50
CA GLU A 53 -15.83 -15.02 7.32
C GLU A 53 -16.29 -15.66 6.00
N ALA A 54 -15.66 -15.28 4.88
CA ALA A 54 -16.02 -15.78 3.55
C ALA A 54 -15.80 -17.29 3.39
N THR A 55 -14.82 -17.85 4.09
CA THR A 55 -14.51 -19.29 4.08
C THR A 55 -15.16 -20.07 5.23
N GLU A 56 -16.07 -19.43 5.98
CA GLU A 56 -16.72 -20.02 7.17
C GLU A 56 -15.73 -20.62 8.19
N GLY A 57 -14.56 -19.97 8.34
CA GLY A 57 -13.49 -20.35 9.25
C GLY A 57 -12.52 -21.41 8.72
N ARG A 58 -12.65 -21.86 7.47
CA ARG A 58 -11.75 -22.88 6.89
C ARG A 58 -10.37 -22.33 6.57
N VAL A 59 -10.28 -21.05 6.21
CA VAL A 59 -9.01 -20.37 5.97
C VAL A 59 -8.84 -19.21 6.96
N THR A 60 -7.69 -19.15 7.61
CA THR A 60 -7.27 -18.03 8.46
C THR A 60 -5.91 -17.50 8.01
N ILE A 61 -5.45 -16.40 8.61
CA ILE A 61 -4.11 -15.85 8.35
C ILE A 61 -3.31 -15.77 9.65
N ASN A 62 -1.99 -15.85 9.53
CA ASN A 62 -1.04 -15.61 10.61
C ASN A 62 0.05 -14.62 10.14
N VAL A 63 0.13 -13.45 10.79
CA VAL A 63 1.04 -12.36 10.39
C VAL A 63 2.40 -12.49 11.10
N ILE A 64 3.49 -12.43 10.33
CA ILE A 64 4.86 -12.63 10.79
C ILE A 64 5.74 -11.44 10.35
N HIS A 65 6.34 -10.72 11.30
CA HIS A 65 7.02 -9.44 11.07
C HIS A 65 8.52 -9.52 10.70
N ASP A 66 9.16 -10.68 10.86
CA ASP A 66 10.63 -10.79 10.81
C ASP A 66 11.13 -11.90 9.85
N MET A 67 10.35 -12.23 8.80
CA MET A 67 10.75 -13.28 7.84
C MET A 67 11.82 -12.81 6.84
N GLY A 68 11.88 -11.51 6.54
CA GLY A 68 12.94 -10.95 5.69
C GLY A 68 12.77 -9.46 5.41
N PRO A 69 13.80 -8.81 4.84
CA PRO A 69 13.75 -7.40 4.50
C PRO A 69 12.77 -7.13 3.34
N PRO A 70 12.33 -5.87 3.14
CA PRO A 70 11.33 -5.50 2.12
C PRO A 70 11.67 -5.96 0.69
N ASP A 71 12.93 -5.91 0.29
CA ASP A 71 13.42 -6.27 -1.05
C ASP A 71 13.47 -7.79 -1.30
N ALA A 72 13.41 -8.61 -0.24
CA ALA A 72 13.40 -10.07 -0.33
C ALA A 72 12.00 -10.69 -0.38
N GLN A 73 10.94 -9.90 -0.15
CA GLN A 73 9.58 -10.42 0.09
C GLN A 73 9.00 -11.20 -1.08
N MET A 74 9.28 -10.76 -2.32
CA MET A 74 8.79 -11.47 -3.50
C MET A 74 9.43 -12.86 -3.63
N GLU A 75 10.72 -12.98 -3.34
CA GLU A 75 11.43 -14.27 -3.38
C GLU A 75 10.93 -15.19 -2.25
N LEU A 76 10.70 -14.65 -1.04
CA LEU A 76 10.11 -15.41 0.07
C LEU A 76 8.76 -16.04 -0.29
N VAL A 77 7.90 -15.27 -0.96
CA VAL A 77 6.59 -15.78 -1.40
C VAL A 77 6.72 -16.69 -2.61
N ALA A 78 7.53 -16.35 -3.62
CA ALA A 78 7.71 -17.20 -4.80
C ALA A 78 8.28 -18.58 -4.44
N ASP A 79 9.19 -18.66 -3.46
CA ASP A 79 9.81 -19.91 -2.99
C ASP A 79 8.93 -20.66 -1.96
N GLY A 80 7.78 -20.11 -1.57
CA GLY A 80 6.85 -20.73 -0.61
C GLY A 80 7.35 -20.73 0.84
N VAL A 81 8.26 -19.82 1.20
CA VAL A 81 8.69 -19.60 2.60
C VAL A 81 7.59 -18.89 3.39
N ALA A 82 6.90 -17.96 2.74
CA ALA A 82 5.66 -17.35 3.21
C ALA A 82 4.58 -17.56 2.14
N ASP A 83 3.32 -17.56 2.56
CA ASP A 83 2.19 -17.71 1.64
C ASP A 83 1.81 -16.37 1.03
N VAL A 84 1.76 -15.31 1.82
CA VAL A 84 1.25 -13.99 1.42
C VAL A 84 2.23 -12.89 1.81
N THR A 85 2.34 -11.84 1.00
CA THR A 85 3.04 -10.61 1.38
C THR A 85 2.51 -9.39 0.63
N TRP A 86 3.14 -8.25 0.86
CA TRP A 86 2.96 -7.03 0.10
C TRP A 86 4.32 -6.50 -0.37
N LEU A 87 4.36 -6.01 -1.60
CA LEU A 87 5.56 -5.57 -2.29
C LEU A 87 5.45 -4.08 -2.59
N PHE A 88 6.49 -3.32 -2.29
CA PHE A 88 6.64 -1.97 -2.83
C PHE A 88 7.44 -2.05 -4.14
N HIS A 89 6.84 -1.66 -5.27
CA HIS A 89 7.42 -1.89 -6.59
C HIS A 89 8.77 -1.17 -6.78
N GLY A 90 8.94 0.00 -6.17
CA GLY A 90 10.16 0.81 -6.29
C GLY A 90 11.45 0.11 -5.80
N LEU A 91 11.34 -0.92 -4.96
CA LEU A 91 12.51 -1.68 -4.45
C LEU A 91 13.04 -2.74 -5.41
N MET A 92 12.38 -2.97 -6.55
CA MET A 92 12.80 -3.97 -7.54
C MET A 92 13.13 -3.31 -8.88
N PRO A 93 14.29 -2.64 -8.98
CA PRO A 93 14.67 -1.89 -10.17
C PRO A 93 14.75 -2.79 -11.41
N GLY A 94 14.17 -2.32 -12.52
CA GLY A 94 14.17 -3.01 -13.81
C GLY A 94 13.14 -4.14 -13.93
N ARG A 95 12.19 -4.25 -13.00
CA ARG A 95 11.11 -5.25 -13.04
C ARG A 95 9.73 -4.66 -13.21
N PHE A 96 9.38 -3.66 -12.41
CA PHE A 96 8.03 -3.10 -12.31
C PHE A 96 7.98 -1.70 -12.94
N GLU A 97 8.07 -1.64 -14.26
CA GLU A 97 8.03 -0.37 -14.99
C GLU A 97 6.60 0.03 -15.33
N LEU A 98 5.71 -0.91 -15.63
CA LEU A 98 4.30 -0.61 -15.89
C LEU A 98 3.56 -0.15 -14.63
N THR A 99 3.96 -0.67 -13.47
CA THR A 99 3.36 -0.27 -12.18
C THR A 99 3.65 1.17 -11.79
N LYS A 100 4.53 1.88 -12.52
CA LYS A 100 4.76 3.32 -12.31
C LYS A 100 3.58 4.20 -12.75
N LEU A 101 2.61 3.67 -13.50
CA LEU A 101 1.44 4.46 -13.94
C LEU A 101 0.74 5.22 -12.80
N PRO A 102 0.28 4.57 -11.71
CA PRO A 102 -0.33 5.28 -10.58
C PRO A 102 0.67 6.11 -9.76
N GLU A 103 1.98 6.03 -10.05
CA GLU A 103 3.04 6.77 -9.36
C GLU A 103 3.30 8.15 -9.96
N LEU A 104 2.86 8.36 -11.20
CA LEU A 104 3.08 9.59 -11.96
C LEU A 104 2.43 10.80 -11.27
N PRO A 105 3.10 11.96 -11.24
CA PRO A 105 2.50 13.19 -10.69
C PRO A 105 1.30 13.63 -11.53
N THR A 106 0.15 13.82 -10.89
CA THR A 106 -1.07 14.38 -11.51
C THR A 106 -1.27 15.86 -11.19
N PHE A 107 -0.66 16.34 -10.09
CA PHE A 107 -0.86 17.68 -9.53
C PHE A 107 -2.30 17.97 -9.07
N GLU A 108 -3.09 16.92 -8.88
CA GLU A 108 -4.48 16.98 -8.43
C GLU A 108 -4.66 16.09 -7.20
N ASP A 109 -5.45 16.56 -6.23
CA ASP A 109 -5.75 15.81 -5.02
C ASP A 109 -6.80 14.72 -5.30
N PHE A 110 -6.53 13.52 -4.81
CA PHE A 110 -7.44 12.38 -4.80
C PHE A 110 -7.09 11.44 -3.64
N SER A 111 -8.05 10.64 -3.20
CA SER A 111 -7.84 9.66 -2.14
C SER A 111 -7.00 8.48 -2.63
N SER A 112 -6.17 7.94 -1.74
CA SER A 112 -5.40 6.71 -1.99
C SER A 112 -6.32 5.52 -2.17
N GLU A 113 -7.50 5.54 -1.54
CA GLU A 113 -8.59 4.61 -1.79
C GLU A 113 -9.01 4.58 -3.27
N ALA A 114 -9.37 5.74 -3.84
CA ALA A 114 -9.77 5.84 -5.25
C ALA A 114 -8.64 5.43 -6.19
N ALA A 115 -7.41 5.89 -5.90
CA ALA A 115 -6.25 5.53 -6.69
C ALA A 115 -5.94 4.03 -6.68
N SER A 116 -6.13 3.34 -5.55
CA SER A 116 -5.88 1.90 -5.44
C SER A 116 -6.91 1.08 -6.23
N VAL A 117 -8.17 1.51 -6.24
CA VAL A 117 -9.23 0.88 -7.06
C VAL A 117 -9.00 1.14 -8.55
N ALA A 118 -8.74 2.39 -8.94
CA ALA A 118 -8.41 2.74 -10.32
C ALA A 118 -7.19 1.97 -10.82
N TYR A 119 -6.18 1.81 -9.96
CA TYR A 119 -5.00 1.00 -10.26
C TYR A 119 -5.35 -0.48 -10.41
N TRP A 120 -6.17 -1.06 -9.53
CA TRP A 120 -6.61 -2.46 -9.64
C TRP A 120 -7.33 -2.74 -10.96
N ARG A 121 -8.30 -1.88 -11.32
CA ARG A 121 -9.07 -2.01 -12.57
C ARG A 121 -8.14 -1.88 -13.78
N THR A 122 -7.24 -0.91 -13.79
CA THR A 122 -6.27 -0.71 -14.87
C THR A 122 -5.26 -1.85 -14.97
N HIS A 123 -4.80 -2.37 -13.83
CA HIS A 123 -3.88 -3.51 -13.79
C HIS A 123 -4.49 -4.71 -14.49
N ASN A 124 -5.73 -5.06 -14.18
CA ASN A 124 -6.41 -6.21 -14.81
C ASN A 124 -6.69 -5.99 -16.30
N GLU A 125 -7.09 -4.79 -16.70
CA GLU A 125 -7.45 -4.51 -18.10
C GLU A 125 -6.21 -4.39 -19.01
N TYR A 126 -5.12 -3.80 -18.52
CA TYR A 126 -3.98 -3.42 -19.37
C TYR A 126 -2.63 -3.99 -18.95
N LEU A 127 -2.35 -4.16 -17.65
CA LEU A 127 -0.97 -4.32 -17.18
C LEU A 127 -0.61 -5.77 -16.83
N ALA A 128 -1.58 -6.57 -16.36
CA ALA A 128 -1.35 -7.92 -15.86
C ALA A 128 -0.73 -8.86 -16.92
N GLU A 129 -1.14 -8.71 -18.20
CA GLU A 129 -0.66 -9.55 -19.30
C GLU A 129 0.84 -9.40 -19.60
N ALA A 130 1.45 -8.27 -19.25
CA ALA A 130 2.89 -8.06 -19.39
C ALA A 130 3.72 -8.96 -18.44
N GLY A 131 3.09 -9.44 -17.36
CA GLY A 131 3.67 -10.40 -16.44
C GLY A 131 4.84 -9.85 -15.61
N GLU A 132 4.80 -8.59 -15.18
CA GLU A 132 5.82 -8.05 -14.26
C GLU A 132 5.83 -8.82 -12.92
N HIS A 133 4.67 -9.36 -12.50
CA HIS A 133 4.50 -10.20 -11.30
C HIS A 133 4.81 -11.69 -11.48
N ARG A 134 5.38 -12.14 -12.62
CA ARG A 134 5.69 -13.57 -12.85
C ARG A 134 6.37 -14.25 -11.64
N GLY A 135 5.77 -15.34 -11.14
CA GLY A 135 6.28 -16.10 -9.99
C GLY A 135 5.48 -15.89 -8.70
N VAL A 136 4.55 -14.95 -8.67
CA VAL A 136 3.54 -14.78 -7.61
C VAL A 136 2.19 -14.48 -8.23
N GLU A 137 1.10 -14.73 -7.50
CA GLU A 137 -0.26 -14.36 -7.91
C GLU A 137 -0.66 -13.06 -7.21
N VAL A 138 -1.22 -12.11 -7.96
CA VAL A 138 -1.67 -10.81 -7.42
C VAL A 138 -3.08 -10.95 -6.85
N ILE A 139 -3.25 -10.68 -5.57
CA ILE A 139 -4.55 -10.69 -4.88
C ILE A 139 -5.03 -9.29 -4.53
N GLY A 140 -4.24 -8.26 -4.78
CA GLY A 140 -4.62 -6.87 -4.61
C GLY A 140 -3.48 -5.95 -5.00
N VAL A 141 -3.77 -4.67 -5.16
CA VAL A 141 -2.77 -3.63 -5.39
C VAL A 141 -3.03 -2.46 -4.45
N GLY A 142 -2.06 -1.56 -4.34
CA GLY A 142 -2.18 -0.39 -3.49
C GLY A 142 -1.48 0.81 -4.09
N VAL A 143 -2.00 1.99 -3.80
CA VAL A 143 -1.34 3.26 -4.05
C VAL A 143 -1.31 4.01 -2.73
N HIS A 144 -0.14 4.51 -2.33
CA HIS A 144 -0.02 5.30 -1.10
C HIS A 144 -0.48 6.75 -1.29
N GLY A 145 -0.52 7.50 -0.19
CA GLY A 145 -0.80 8.93 -0.16
C GLY A 145 0.17 9.80 -0.97
N PRO A 146 -0.05 11.12 -1.05
CA PRO A 146 0.83 12.04 -1.77
C PRO A 146 2.24 12.01 -1.18
N GLY A 147 3.23 11.78 -2.04
CA GLY A 147 4.64 11.83 -1.67
C GLY A 147 5.10 13.26 -1.41
N ALA A 148 5.73 13.48 -0.27
CA ALA A 148 6.30 14.76 0.15
C ALA A 148 7.82 14.68 0.27
N LEU A 149 8.46 15.84 0.42
CA LEU A 149 9.89 15.95 0.69
C LEU A 149 10.12 16.46 2.10
N TYR A 150 10.73 15.64 2.95
CA TYR A 150 11.15 16.03 4.29
C TYR A 150 12.59 16.51 4.26
N LEU A 151 12.88 17.61 4.93
CA LEU A 151 14.20 18.24 4.93
C LEU A 151 14.64 18.58 6.35
N ASN A 152 15.95 18.53 6.57
CA ASN A 152 16.57 19.03 7.81
C ASN A 152 16.64 20.57 7.87
N GLU A 153 16.54 21.24 6.73
CA GLU A 153 16.60 22.69 6.56
C GLU A 153 15.43 23.17 5.69
N SER A 154 14.91 24.37 5.98
CA SER A 154 13.88 25.02 5.16
C SER A 154 14.43 25.37 3.77
N ILE A 155 13.53 25.43 2.81
CA ILE A 155 13.79 25.94 1.46
C ILE A 155 12.80 27.05 1.12
N ASP A 156 13.19 27.93 0.20
CA ASP A 156 12.31 28.95 -0.39
C ASP A 156 11.96 28.62 -1.85
N SER A 157 12.78 27.80 -2.52
CA SER A 157 12.62 27.42 -3.92
C SER A 157 13.17 26.02 -4.21
N LEU A 158 12.85 25.45 -5.37
CA LEU A 158 13.41 24.18 -5.81
C LEU A 158 14.92 24.24 -6.05
N ASP A 159 15.51 25.42 -6.31
CA ASP A 159 16.96 25.59 -6.45
C ASP A 159 17.72 25.24 -5.17
N ASP A 160 17.08 25.38 -4.00
CA ASP A 160 17.70 25.04 -2.72
C ASP A 160 17.89 23.52 -2.54
N LEU A 161 17.29 22.71 -3.41
CA LEU A 161 17.41 21.25 -3.43
C LEU A 161 18.69 20.76 -4.11
N ASP A 162 19.35 21.58 -4.93
CA ASP A 162 20.51 21.16 -5.72
C ASP A 162 21.58 20.49 -4.84
N GLY A 163 21.91 19.25 -5.18
CA GLY A 163 22.94 18.47 -4.49
C GLY A 163 22.58 17.98 -3.09
N LYS A 164 21.37 18.25 -2.57
CA LYS A 164 20.91 17.66 -1.29
C LYS A 164 20.84 16.14 -1.44
N ARG A 165 21.31 15.42 -0.42
CA ARG A 165 21.27 13.95 -0.37
C ARG A 165 19.93 13.53 0.18
N VAL A 166 19.06 12.96 -0.67
CA VAL A 166 17.69 12.65 -0.28
C VAL A 166 17.45 11.16 -0.34
N ARG A 167 16.92 10.58 0.74
CA ARG A 167 16.48 9.20 0.74
C ARG A 167 15.37 9.01 -0.30
N ILE A 168 15.51 8.01 -1.15
CA ILE A 168 14.48 7.57 -2.10
C ILE A 168 14.21 6.07 -1.94
N GLY A 169 12.98 5.65 -2.26
CA GLY A 169 12.56 4.25 -2.28
C GLY A 169 12.88 3.52 -3.58
N GLY A 170 13.28 4.23 -4.64
CA GLY A 170 13.39 3.73 -6.01
C GLY A 170 12.12 4.03 -6.83
N GLY A 171 11.95 3.35 -7.96
CA GLY A 171 10.81 3.61 -8.87
C GLY A 171 10.75 5.05 -9.37
N ILE A 172 9.55 5.64 -9.43
CA ILE A 172 9.35 7.02 -9.88
C ILE A 172 10.16 8.05 -9.07
N MET A 173 10.46 7.76 -7.80
CA MET A 173 11.20 8.69 -6.95
C MET A 173 12.62 8.93 -7.50
N ALA A 174 13.20 7.96 -8.19
CA ALA A 174 14.49 8.14 -8.85
C ALA A 174 14.37 9.11 -10.04
N ASP A 175 13.30 9.01 -10.81
CA ASP A 175 13.01 9.89 -11.95
C ASP A 175 12.77 11.32 -11.46
N ILE A 176 11.96 11.49 -10.41
CA ILE A 176 11.70 12.79 -9.77
C ILE A 176 12.96 13.36 -9.12
N SER A 177 13.75 12.54 -8.43
CA SER A 177 15.03 12.96 -7.83
C SER A 177 15.99 13.50 -8.90
N ASN A 178 16.06 12.85 -10.07
CA ASN A 178 16.88 13.31 -11.18
C ASN A 178 16.35 14.64 -11.75
N SER A 179 15.04 14.78 -11.92
CA SER A 179 14.44 16.05 -12.35
C SER A 179 14.78 17.18 -11.38
N LEU A 180 14.65 16.94 -10.07
CA LEU A 180 14.92 17.94 -9.02
C LEU A 180 16.41 18.17 -8.70
N GLU A 181 17.34 17.58 -9.47
CA GLU A 181 18.79 17.66 -9.23
C GLU A 181 19.22 17.22 -7.81
N LEU A 182 18.42 16.33 -7.20
CA LEU A 182 18.68 15.72 -5.91
C LEU A 182 19.70 14.59 -6.04
N THR A 183 20.58 14.44 -5.05
CA THR A 183 21.41 13.23 -4.92
C THR A 183 20.61 12.14 -4.20
N GLY A 184 19.95 11.27 -4.97
CA GLY A 184 19.16 10.16 -4.45
C GLY A 184 20.01 9.12 -3.71
N VAL A 185 19.64 8.80 -2.47
CA VAL A 185 20.21 7.70 -1.66
C VAL A 185 19.14 6.62 -1.51
N ALA A 186 19.31 5.51 -2.24
CA ALA A 186 18.35 4.40 -2.20
C ALA A 186 18.50 3.60 -0.90
N LEU A 187 17.46 3.61 -0.05
CA LEU A 187 17.35 2.69 1.09
C LEU A 187 15.89 2.46 1.50
N PRO A 188 15.58 1.31 2.14
CA PRO A 188 14.25 1.03 2.68
C PRO A 188 13.81 2.09 3.72
N PRO A 189 12.49 2.36 3.87
CA PRO A 189 11.99 3.40 4.78
C PRO A 189 12.52 3.29 6.21
N GLY A 190 12.64 2.07 6.75
CA GLY A 190 13.10 1.81 8.12
C GLY A 190 14.51 2.30 8.44
N GLY A 191 15.38 2.48 7.45
CA GLY A 191 16.73 3.03 7.65
C GLY A 191 16.82 4.56 7.63
N THR A 192 15.72 5.25 7.28
CA THR A 192 15.72 6.70 7.01
C THR A 192 16.05 7.53 8.26
N TYR A 193 15.46 7.18 9.41
CA TYR A 193 15.70 7.89 10.67
C TYR A 193 17.19 7.89 11.07
N GLU A 194 17.82 6.72 11.00
CA GLU A 194 19.24 6.56 11.33
C GLU A 194 20.12 7.33 10.35
N ALA A 195 19.85 7.22 9.05
CA ALA A 195 20.60 7.95 8.02
C ALA A 195 20.49 9.47 8.20
N ALA A 196 19.31 10.00 8.54
CA ALA A 196 19.11 11.43 8.80
C ALA A 196 19.84 11.86 10.07
N THR A 197 19.70 11.11 11.18
CA THR A 197 20.35 11.40 12.46
C THR A 197 21.88 11.41 12.34
N GLN A 198 22.44 10.53 11.51
CA GLN A 198 23.88 10.45 11.25
C GLN A 198 24.37 11.49 10.23
N GLY A 199 23.49 12.30 9.64
CA GLY A 199 23.83 13.29 8.62
C GLY A 199 24.28 12.66 7.29
N VAL A 200 23.88 11.41 7.01
CA VAL A 200 24.13 10.72 5.74
C VAL A 200 23.21 11.26 4.64
N ILE A 201 22.00 11.67 5.02
CA ILE A 201 21.01 12.31 4.16
C ILE A 201 20.59 13.67 4.76
N ASP A 202 20.22 14.59 3.89
CA ASP A 202 19.71 15.93 4.20
C ASP A 202 18.17 15.96 4.17
N GLY A 203 17.56 14.93 3.57
CA GLY A 203 16.11 14.79 3.47
C GLY A 203 15.65 13.41 3.05
N ALA A 204 14.34 13.26 2.89
CA ALA A 204 13.70 12.01 2.44
C ALA A 204 12.47 12.30 1.60
N MET A 205 12.29 11.55 0.51
CA MET A 205 11.01 11.41 -0.18
C MET A 205 10.20 10.28 0.48
N LEU A 206 9.02 10.60 0.98
CA LEU A 206 8.10 9.65 1.63
C LEU A 206 6.67 10.22 1.74
N THR A 207 5.68 9.36 2.00
CA THR A 207 4.30 9.75 2.32
C THR A 207 4.13 10.20 3.75
N LEU A 208 3.14 11.05 4.00
CA LEU A 208 2.95 11.82 5.23
C LEU A 208 2.84 10.95 6.50
N GLU A 209 2.33 9.72 6.40
CA GLU A 209 2.31 8.75 7.50
C GLU A 209 3.70 8.50 8.10
N GLY A 210 4.74 8.57 7.26
CA GLY A 210 6.12 8.31 7.63
C GLY A 210 6.71 9.33 8.60
N LEU A 211 6.09 10.51 8.73
CA LEU A 211 6.42 11.49 9.77
C LEU A 211 6.24 10.89 11.17
N LYS A 212 5.25 10.00 11.35
CA LYS A 212 4.95 9.29 12.60
C LYS A 212 5.56 7.89 12.63
N SER A 213 5.24 7.04 11.65
CA SER A 213 5.58 5.60 11.71
C SER A 213 7.09 5.35 11.71
N PHE A 214 7.85 6.18 10.99
CA PHE A 214 9.31 6.16 10.97
C PHE A 214 9.93 7.28 11.82
N ARG A 215 9.11 8.04 12.56
CA ARG A 215 9.50 9.14 13.44
C ARG A 215 10.30 10.24 12.73
N LEU A 216 10.06 10.46 11.44
CA LEU A 216 10.85 11.40 10.66
C LEU A 216 10.60 12.86 11.05
N ALA A 217 9.45 13.14 11.68
CA ALA A 217 9.17 14.44 12.27
C ALA A 217 10.20 14.88 13.32
N GLU A 218 10.89 13.95 13.99
CA GLU A 218 11.89 14.27 15.02
C GLU A 218 13.22 14.78 14.44
N VAL A 219 13.50 14.46 13.17
CA VAL A 219 14.83 14.61 12.55
C VAL A 219 14.83 15.41 11.24
N LEU A 220 13.67 15.54 10.58
CA LEU A 220 13.47 16.30 9.35
C LEU A 220 12.25 17.24 9.54
N PRO A 221 12.44 18.43 10.14
CA PRO A 221 11.32 19.24 10.65
C PRO A 221 10.62 20.11 9.59
N TYR A 222 11.04 20.03 8.33
CA TYR A 222 10.45 20.77 7.23
C TYR A 222 9.84 19.81 6.22
N THR A 223 8.55 19.94 5.94
CA THR A 223 7.82 19.11 4.97
C THR A 223 7.39 19.97 3.80
N VAL A 224 8.02 19.76 2.64
CA VAL A 224 7.61 20.41 1.38
C VAL A 224 6.56 19.55 0.71
N GLN A 225 5.43 20.16 0.36
CA GLN A 225 4.28 19.48 -0.22
C GLN A 225 3.67 20.30 -1.36
N MET A 226 2.81 19.64 -2.14
CA MET A 226 2.04 20.23 -3.24
C MET A 226 0.75 19.44 -3.44
N PRO A 227 -0.29 20.02 -4.08
CA PRO A 227 -1.50 19.28 -4.46
C PRO A 227 -1.15 18.01 -5.24
N GLY A 228 -1.74 16.88 -4.85
CA GLY A 228 -1.46 15.56 -5.42
C GLY A 228 -0.12 14.93 -5.03
N GLY A 229 0.78 15.69 -4.40
CA GLY A 229 2.14 15.28 -4.04
C GLY A 229 3.15 15.36 -5.19
N PHE A 230 4.44 15.22 -4.87
CA PHE A 230 5.52 15.15 -5.86
C PHE A 230 5.47 13.87 -6.69
N TYR A 231 4.87 12.82 -6.14
CA TYR A 231 4.72 11.48 -6.72
C TYR A 231 3.73 10.66 -5.88
N ARG A 232 3.39 9.47 -6.35
CA ARG A 232 2.70 8.41 -5.58
C ARG A 232 3.51 7.12 -5.66
N GLY A 233 3.19 6.11 -4.87
CA GLY A 233 3.95 4.86 -4.80
C GLY A 233 3.02 3.69 -4.85
N SER A 234 3.39 2.67 -5.63
CA SER A 234 2.54 1.54 -5.93
C SER A 234 2.98 0.27 -5.22
N PHE A 235 2.00 -0.57 -4.90
CA PHE A 235 2.16 -1.81 -4.18
C PHE A 235 1.38 -2.94 -4.83
N SER A 236 1.79 -4.17 -4.58
CA SER A 236 1.00 -5.38 -4.85
C SER A 236 0.94 -6.24 -3.61
N LEU A 237 -0.26 -6.75 -3.29
CA LEU A 237 -0.48 -7.81 -2.32
C LEU A 237 -0.51 -9.11 -3.11
N VAL A 238 0.33 -10.07 -2.72
CA VAL A 238 0.58 -11.27 -3.52
C VAL A 238 0.53 -12.52 -2.67
N ILE A 239 0.16 -13.63 -3.32
CA ILE A 239 0.13 -14.97 -2.73
C ILE A 239 1.02 -15.93 -3.55
N ASN A 240 1.59 -16.92 -2.88
CA ASN A 240 2.36 -17.98 -3.52
C ASN A 240 1.43 -18.75 -4.49
N PRO A 241 1.85 -18.99 -5.76
CA PRO A 241 1.00 -19.65 -6.74
C PRO A 241 0.64 -21.11 -6.37
N ASP A 242 1.57 -21.85 -5.74
CA ASP A 242 1.32 -23.23 -5.31
C ASP A 242 0.35 -23.27 -4.13
N THR A 243 0.50 -22.35 -3.16
CA THR A 243 -0.47 -22.18 -2.06
C THR A 243 -1.84 -21.85 -2.62
N TRP A 244 -1.94 -20.89 -3.54
CA TRP A 244 -3.19 -20.51 -4.19
C TRP A 244 -3.84 -21.68 -4.95
N ALA A 245 -3.05 -22.46 -5.67
CA ALA A 245 -3.52 -23.65 -6.39
C ALA A 245 -3.91 -24.82 -5.48
N SER A 246 -3.42 -24.85 -4.23
CA SER A 246 -3.71 -25.89 -3.25
C SER A 246 -5.05 -25.70 -2.53
N LEU A 247 -5.59 -24.48 -2.53
CA LEU A 247 -6.89 -24.16 -1.95
C LEU A 247 -8.01 -24.91 -2.69
N SER A 248 -9.08 -25.24 -1.97
CA SER A 248 -10.27 -25.77 -2.61
C SER A 248 -10.86 -24.74 -3.58
N GLU A 249 -11.55 -25.17 -4.63
CA GLU A 249 -12.20 -24.24 -5.57
C GLU A 249 -13.20 -23.31 -4.84
N GLU A 250 -13.85 -23.81 -3.79
CA GLU A 250 -14.77 -23.05 -2.95
C GLU A 250 -14.04 -21.97 -2.14
N ASP A 251 -12.96 -22.33 -1.44
CA ASP A 251 -12.23 -21.37 -0.60
C ASP A 251 -11.48 -20.34 -1.44
N ARG A 252 -10.94 -20.75 -2.60
CA ARG A 252 -10.30 -19.83 -3.54
C ARG A 252 -11.30 -18.79 -4.05
N ALA A 253 -12.49 -19.21 -4.47
CA ALA A 253 -13.54 -18.28 -4.91
C ALA A 253 -13.99 -17.34 -3.78
N ALA A 254 -14.14 -17.84 -2.55
CA ALA A 254 -14.47 -17.03 -1.39
C ALA A 254 -13.38 -15.99 -1.06
N ILE A 255 -12.10 -16.36 -1.20
CA ILE A 255 -10.99 -15.42 -1.00
C ILE A 255 -10.93 -14.38 -2.13
N GLU A 256 -11.21 -14.77 -3.38
CA GLU A 256 -11.30 -13.83 -4.51
C GLU A 256 -12.35 -12.74 -4.28
N GLU A 257 -13.50 -13.07 -3.69
CA GLU A 257 -14.58 -12.11 -3.37
C GLU A 257 -14.18 -11.02 -2.36
N VAL A 258 -13.23 -11.31 -1.48
CA VAL A 258 -12.74 -10.38 -0.45
C VAL A 258 -11.36 -9.79 -0.76
N SER A 259 -10.77 -10.20 -1.88
CA SER A 259 -9.48 -9.73 -2.38
C SER A 259 -9.71 -8.75 -3.54
N GLY A 260 -8.77 -8.67 -4.48
CA GLY A 260 -8.84 -7.84 -5.68
C GLY A 260 -9.17 -6.39 -5.36
N GLU A 261 -10.28 -5.89 -5.90
CA GLU A 261 -10.70 -4.50 -5.75
C GLU A 261 -10.97 -4.15 -4.28
N ARG A 262 -11.61 -5.04 -3.52
CA ARG A 262 -11.99 -4.77 -2.13
C ARG A 262 -10.75 -4.65 -1.23
N LEU A 263 -9.78 -5.55 -1.41
CA LEU A 263 -8.49 -5.46 -0.71
C LEU A 263 -7.67 -4.24 -1.16
N SER A 264 -7.74 -3.90 -2.45
CA SER A 264 -7.06 -2.71 -2.97
C SER A 264 -7.63 -1.42 -2.39
N ARG A 265 -8.97 -1.35 -2.30
CA ARG A 265 -9.70 -0.28 -1.62
C ARG A 265 -9.29 -0.16 -0.16
N LEU A 266 -9.22 -1.28 0.57
CA LEU A 266 -8.77 -1.32 1.97
C LEU A 266 -7.34 -0.81 2.14
N PHE A 267 -6.44 -1.17 1.22
CA PHE A 267 -5.07 -0.67 1.26
C PHE A 267 -5.03 0.86 1.10
N GLY A 268 -5.75 1.40 0.13
CA GLY A 268 -5.83 2.84 -0.10
C GLY A 268 -6.50 3.57 1.07
N TYR A 269 -7.61 3.06 1.59
CA TYR A 269 -8.27 3.58 2.80
C TYR A 269 -7.30 3.66 3.98
N MET A 270 -6.54 2.59 4.23
CA MET A 270 -5.53 2.58 5.27
C MET A 270 -4.51 3.70 5.09
N MET A 271 -4.03 3.91 3.86
CA MET A 271 -3.06 4.97 3.54
C MET A 271 -3.61 6.36 3.82
N ASP A 272 -4.87 6.63 3.46
CA ASP A 272 -5.52 7.92 3.74
C ASP A 272 -5.62 8.16 5.25
N VAL A 273 -6.03 7.15 6.03
CA VAL A 273 -6.12 7.23 7.50
C VAL A 273 -4.74 7.48 8.14
N VAL A 274 -3.69 6.76 7.72
CA VAL A 274 -2.38 6.88 8.36
C VAL A 274 -1.64 8.15 7.97
N ASP A 275 -1.90 8.71 6.79
CA ASP A 275 -1.35 10.00 6.38
C ASP A 275 -1.89 11.14 7.26
N GLU A 276 -3.19 11.18 7.54
CA GLU A 276 -3.78 12.14 8.48
C GLU A 276 -3.12 12.06 9.86
N ARG A 277 -2.92 10.84 10.39
CA ARG A 277 -2.22 10.62 11.67
C ARG A 277 -0.76 11.09 11.62
N GLY A 278 -0.10 10.98 10.47
CA GLY A 278 1.24 11.46 10.23
C GLY A 278 1.34 12.99 10.29
N ILE A 279 0.39 13.67 9.64
CA ILE A 279 0.25 15.13 9.66
C ILE A 279 0.02 15.62 11.09
N GLU A 280 -0.99 15.07 11.78
CA GLU A 280 -1.32 15.47 13.15
C GLU A 280 -0.12 15.30 14.10
N PHE A 281 0.63 14.21 13.97
CA PHE A 281 1.82 13.99 14.77
C PHE A 281 2.92 15.00 14.45
N ALA A 282 3.16 15.29 13.18
CA ALA A 282 4.15 16.29 12.75
C ALA A 282 3.81 17.69 13.28
N GLU A 283 2.55 18.09 13.23
CA GLU A 283 2.08 19.35 13.82
C GLU A 283 2.31 19.39 15.34
N GLN A 284 2.06 18.29 16.05
CA GLN A 284 2.34 18.17 17.48
C GLN A 284 3.84 18.24 17.81
N GLN A 285 4.72 17.78 16.91
CA GLN A 285 6.17 17.95 17.03
C GLN A 285 6.65 19.36 16.64
N GLY A 286 5.77 20.20 16.08
CA GLY A 286 6.10 21.56 15.66
C GLY A 286 6.81 21.64 14.30
N ASN A 287 6.59 20.65 13.42
CA ASN A 287 7.10 20.70 12.05
C ASN A 287 6.49 21.86 11.27
N THR A 288 7.25 22.33 10.27
CA THR A 288 6.82 23.35 9.33
C THR A 288 6.45 22.70 8.00
N PHE A 289 5.19 22.81 7.62
CA PHE A 289 4.74 22.48 6.26
C PHE A 289 5.01 23.67 5.34
N ILE A 290 5.64 23.41 4.20
CA ILE A 290 6.06 24.39 3.21
C ILE A 290 5.25 24.14 1.95
N ASP A 291 4.38 25.09 1.63
CA ASP A 291 3.75 25.19 0.33
C ASP A 291 4.63 26.09 -0.56
N LEU A 292 5.09 25.54 -1.69
CA LEU A 292 5.92 26.30 -2.62
C LEU A 292 5.09 27.39 -3.34
N PRO A 293 5.72 28.51 -3.73
CA PRO A 293 5.07 29.49 -4.61
C PRO A 293 4.53 28.85 -5.90
N GLU A 294 3.45 29.41 -6.46
CA GLU A 294 2.84 28.92 -7.70
C GLU A 294 3.85 28.78 -8.85
N GLU A 295 4.77 29.73 -8.99
CA GLU A 295 5.83 29.71 -9.99
C GLU A 295 6.78 28.49 -9.84
N GLU A 296 7.07 28.07 -8.60
CA GLU A 296 7.89 26.89 -8.31
C GLU A 296 7.10 25.60 -8.55
N MET A 297 5.81 25.59 -8.25
CA MET A 297 4.93 24.45 -8.59
C MET A 297 4.83 24.26 -10.11
N GLU A 298 4.58 25.33 -10.88
CA GLU A 298 4.58 25.28 -12.35
C GLU A 298 5.92 24.83 -12.92
N ARG A 299 7.02 25.26 -12.30
CA ARG A 299 8.36 24.83 -12.69
C ARG A 299 8.52 23.32 -12.49
N PHE A 300 8.11 22.78 -11.34
CA PHE A 300 8.14 21.33 -11.12
C PHE A 300 7.26 20.58 -12.12
N GLN A 301 6.05 21.07 -12.40
CA GLN A 301 5.17 20.49 -13.41
C GLN A 301 5.86 20.38 -14.78
N GLN A 302 6.58 21.43 -15.19
CA GLN A 302 7.36 21.41 -16.44
C GLN A 302 8.52 20.40 -16.39
N MET A 303 9.18 20.24 -15.25
CA MET A 303 10.28 19.28 -15.06
C MET A 303 9.78 17.82 -15.06
N ALA A 304 8.52 17.57 -14.70
CA ALA A 304 7.91 16.25 -14.68
C ALA A 304 7.04 15.95 -15.92
N ALA A 305 6.82 16.93 -16.81
CA ALA A 305 5.87 16.85 -17.92
C ALA A 305 6.14 15.70 -18.91
N ASP A 306 7.40 15.29 -19.05
CA ASP A 306 7.80 14.23 -19.96
C ASP A 306 7.62 12.82 -19.35
N LEU A 307 7.45 12.69 -18.03
CA LEU A 307 7.37 11.39 -17.35
C LEU A 307 6.25 10.49 -17.87
N PRO A 308 5.01 10.99 -18.09
CA PRO A 308 3.96 10.15 -18.68
C PRO A 308 4.33 9.61 -20.06
N GLY A 309 4.91 10.44 -20.93
CA GLY A 309 5.33 10.01 -22.28
C GLY A 309 6.51 9.02 -22.26
N GLN A 310 7.42 9.16 -21.29
CA GLN A 310 8.48 8.18 -21.06
C GLN A 310 7.90 6.84 -20.62
N TRP A 311 6.94 6.85 -19.69
CA TRP A 311 6.24 5.65 -19.26
C TRP A 311 5.45 4.99 -20.40
N GLU A 312 4.72 5.76 -21.21
CA GLU A 312 3.97 5.26 -22.38
C GLU A 312 4.89 4.59 -23.42
N THR A 313 6.11 5.12 -23.58
CA THR A 313 7.14 4.52 -24.43
C THR A 313 7.56 3.15 -23.90
N VAL A 314 7.86 3.06 -22.60
CA VAL A 314 8.21 1.78 -21.96
C VAL A 314 7.05 0.78 -22.04
N ALA A 315 5.82 1.24 -21.82
CA ALA A 315 4.61 0.41 -21.96
C ALA A 315 4.51 -0.19 -23.38
N SER A 316 4.73 0.64 -24.40
CA SER A 316 4.72 0.20 -25.80
C SER A 316 5.79 -0.84 -26.10
N GLU A 317 6.99 -0.73 -25.52
CA GLU A 317 8.06 -1.72 -25.65
C GLU A 317 7.71 -3.07 -25.00
N GLN A 318 6.87 -3.05 -23.97
CA GLN A 318 6.31 -4.24 -23.33
C GLN A 318 5.02 -4.75 -24.00
N GLY A 319 4.59 -4.13 -25.10
CA GLY A 319 3.40 -4.54 -25.86
C GLY A 319 2.08 -4.04 -25.28
N ILE A 320 2.11 -3.08 -24.37
CA ILE A 320 0.93 -2.44 -23.77
C ILE A 320 0.66 -1.10 -24.46
N ASP A 321 -0.61 -0.81 -24.77
CA ASP A 321 -1.04 0.51 -25.21
C ASP A 321 -1.05 1.48 -24.03
N GLY A 322 0.10 2.15 -23.80
CA GLY A 322 0.30 3.03 -22.66
C GLY A 322 -0.67 4.22 -22.63
N GLU A 323 -0.96 4.84 -23.78
CA GLU A 323 -1.87 5.98 -23.84
C GLU A 323 -3.28 5.57 -23.40
N SER A 324 -3.77 4.43 -23.90
CA SER A 324 -5.08 3.89 -23.52
C SER A 324 -5.12 3.46 -22.05
N ALA A 325 -4.07 2.79 -21.55
CA ALA A 325 -3.98 2.37 -20.16
C ALA A 325 -3.99 3.57 -19.19
N ARG A 326 -3.25 4.63 -19.52
CA ARG A 326 -3.22 5.86 -18.73
C ARG A 326 -4.54 6.61 -18.77
N ALA A 327 -5.16 6.73 -19.95
CA ALA A 327 -6.48 7.35 -20.07
C ALA A 327 -7.53 6.58 -19.24
N PHE A 328 -7.51 5.25 -19.31
CA PHE A 328 -8.39 4.40 -18.51
C PHE A 328 -8.14 4.57 -17.01
N PHE A 329 -6.89 4.63 -16.55
CA PHE A 329 -6.59 4.91 -15.15
C PHE A 329 -7.19 6.23 -14.67
N LEU A 330 -7.05 7.31 -15.45
CA LEU A 330 -7.60 8.62 -15.09
C LEU A 330 -9.14 8.63 -15.09
N GLU A 331 -9.77 7.94 -16.05
CA GLU A 331 -11.23 7.75 -16.08
C GLU A 331 -11.71 6.99 -14.83
N GLN A 332 -11.04 5.90 -14.46
CA GLN A 332 -11.39 5.12 -13.28
C GLN A 332 -11.14 5.90 -11.98
N LEU A 333 -10.12 6.77 -11.96
CA LEU A 333 -9.85 7.63 -10.81
C LEU A 333 -10.99 8.63 -10.58
N GLU A 334 -11.54 9.22 -11.65
CA GLU A 334 -12.73 10.09 -11.57
C GLU A 334 -13.96 9.30 -11.14
N GLU A 335 -14.23 8.15 -11.79
CA GLU A 335 -15.41 7.31 -11.50
C GLU A 335 -15.45 6.85 -10.04
N VAL A 336 -14.33 6.36 -9.50
CA VAL A 336 -14.25 5.88 -8.12
C VAL A 336 -14.32 7.04 -7.12
N GLY A 337 -13.87 8.23 -7.51
CA GLY A 337 -14.02 9.44 -6.69
C GLY A 337 -15.49 9.77 -6.36
N ASP A 338 -16.42 9.32 -7.20
CA ASP A 338 -17.87 9.48 -7.00
C ASP A 338 -18.54 8.26 -6.32
N GLU A 339 -17.82 7.14 -6.14
CA GLU A 339 -18.32 5.94 -5.48
C GLU A 339 -18.32 6.10 -3.94
N GLU A 340 -19.18 5.34 -3.26
CA GLU A 340 -19.12 5.24 -1.80
C GLU A 340 -17.88 4.45 -1.38
N GLY A 341 -17.03 5.06 -0.56
CA GLY A 341 -15.82 4.43 -0.05
C GLY A 341 -16.09 3.39 1.04
N LEU A 342 -15.03 2.72 1.51
CA LEU A 342 -15.14 1.82 2.66
C LEU A 342 -15.62 2.59 3.89
N SER A 343 -16.63 2.04 4.56
CA SER A 343 -17.09 2.57 5.84
C SER A 343 -16.21 2.06 6.98
N ALA A 344 -16.13 2.83 8.07
CA ALA A 344 -15.37 2.44 9.26
C ALA A 344 -15.89 1.14 9.91
N ASP A 345 -17.16 0.76 9.67
CA ASP A 345 -17.75 -0.50 10.18
C ASP A 345 -17.25 -1.73 9.41
N GLU A 346 -16.70 -1.55 8.20
CA GLU A 346 -16.14 -2.63 7.37
C GLU A 346 -14.67 -2.90 7.69
N VAL A 347 -14.04 -2.02 8.47
CA VAL A 347 -12.60 -2.03 8.77
C VAL A 347 -12.39 -2.35 10.25
N LEU A 348 -11.53 -3.33 10.54
CA LEU A 348 -11.13 -3.61 11.90
C LEU A 348 -10.15 -2.55 12.38
N ASP A 349 -10.50 -1.93 13.51
CA ASP A 349 -9.70 -0.97 14.27
C ASP A 349 -9.26 0.28 13.47
N PRO A 350 -10.22 1.08 12.96
CA PRO A 350 -9.91 2.29 12.18
C PRO A 350 -9.16 3.37 12.98
N ASP A 351 -9.08 3.24 14.32
CA ASP A 351 -8.48 4.20 15.24
C ASP A 351 -7.10 3.76 15.80
N ALA A 352 -6.67 2.51 15.62
CA ALA A 352 -5.41 1.98 16.19
C ALA A 352 -4.12 2.40 15.51
#